data_AF-A0A1I0YI19-F1
#
_entry.id   AF-A0A1I0YI19-F1
#
_cell.length_a   1.000
_cell.length_b   1.000
_cell.length_c   1.000
_cell.angle_alpha   90.00
_cell.angle_beta   90.00
_cell.angle_gamma   90.00
#
_symmetry.space_group_name_H-M   'P 1'
#
loop_
_entity.id
_entity.type
_entity.pdbx_description
1 polymer ?
#
loop_
_entity_poly.entity_id
_entity_poly.type
_entity_poly.pdbx_seq_one_letter_code
_entity_poly.pdbx_strand_id
1 'polypeptide(L)'
;MKYYLAFTILLLLSLQSCQDDNIPLNQLEFYWDQTGCADPWSTSANNSNDETQKAVEDYLRNEGVMGAKVLSITGDGTGQDCYACSCTTGNRINVAVPLNQKSKMLALGFKESK
;
A
#
# COMPACT_ATOMS: atom_id res chain seq x y z
N MET A 1 -29.43 -35.82 18.30
CA MET A 1 -29.88 -34.41 18.38
C MET A 1 -29.00 -33.50 19.23
N LYS A 2 -27.88 -33.98 19.81
CA LYS A 2 -26.96 -33.16 20.63
C LYS A 2 -25.81 -32.53 19.83
N TYR A 3 -25.44 -33.13 18.69
CA TYR A 3 -24.33 -32.71 17.83
C TYR A 3 -24.71 -31.59 16.83
N TYR A 4 -25.99 -31.50 16.46
CA TYR A 4 -26.47 -30.44 15.56
C TYR A 4 -26.36 -29.05 16.20
N LEU A 5 -26.51 -28.98 17.53
CA LEU A 5 -26.36 -27.75 18.31
C LEU A 5 -24.89 -27.29 18.43
N ALA A 6 -23.95 -28.23 18.37
CA ALA A 6 -22.52 -27.91 18.33
C ALA A 6 -22.08 -27.44 16.93
N PHE A 7 -22.68 -28.00 15.88
CA PHE A 7 -22.38 -27.64 14.50
C PHE A 7 -22.87 -26.23 14.13
N THR A 8 -23.99 -25.79 14.70
CA THR A 8 -24.50 -24.41 14.51
C THR A 8 -23.66 -23.35 15.22
N ILE A 9 -23.03 -23.67 16.36
CA ILE A 9 -22.15 -22.74 17.09
C ILE A 9 -20.82 -22.52 16.35
N LEU A 10 -20.28 -23.55 15.70
CA LEU A 10 -19.02 -23.45 14.94
C LEU A 10 -19.16 -22.61 13.67
N LEU A 11 -20.35 -22.58 13.07
CA LEU A 11 -20.65 -21.81 11.86
C LEU A 11 -20.79 -20.30 12.12
N LEU A 12 -21.05 -19.89 13.37
CA LEU A 12 -21.24 -18.49 13.74
C LEU A 12 -19.92 -17.74 14.03
N LEU A 13 -18.80 -18.46 14.20
CA LEU A 13 -17.50 -17.88 14.54
C LEU A 13 -16.68 -17.43 13.32
N SER A 14 -17.10 -17.78 12.09
CA SER A 14 -16.43 -17.37 10.84
C SER A 14 -16.85 -15.99 10.32
N LEU A 15 -17.76 -15.28 11.01
CA LEU A 15 -18.23 -13.95 10.63
C LEU A 15 -17.47 -12.80 11.29
N GLN A 16 -16.34 -13.05 11.96
CA GLN A 16 -15.44 -11.98 12.40
C GLN A 16 -14.68 -11.42 11.19
N SER A 17 -15.41 -10.54 10.52
CA SER A 17 -15.04 -9.57 9.50
C SER A 17 -13.63 -9.02 9.66
N CYS A 18 -12.94 -8.86 8.53
CA CYS A 18 -11.75 -8.03 8.41
C CYS A 18 -11.97 -6.70 9.15
N GLN A 19 -11.06 -6.37 10.07
CA GLN A 19 -10.87 -5.00 10.52
C GLN A 19 -10.19 -4.27 9.37
N ASP A 20 -10.98 -3.55 8.59
CA ASP A 20 -10.43 -2.53 7.71
C ASP A 20 -10.09 -1.35 8.63
N ASP A 21 -8.80 -1.13 8.83
CA ASP A 21 -8.27 -0.15 9.77
C ASP A 21 -8.59 1.27 9.28
N ASN A 22 -9.80 1.74 9.61
CA ASN A 22 -10.25 3.13 9.67
C ASN A 22 -9.46 4.12 8.80
N ILE A 23 -9.51 3.99 7.48
CA ILE A 23 -9.12 5.10 6.62
C ILE A 23 -10.11 6.24 6.90
N PRO A 24 -9.63 7.41 7.36
CA PRO A 24 -10.50 8.55 7.58
C PRO A 24 -11.31 8.83 6.31
N LEU A 25 -12.62 9.12 6.44
CA LEU A 25 -13.54 9.41 5.31
C LEU A 25 -13.04 10.50 4.35
N ASN A 26 -12.01 11.25 4.73
CA ASN A 26 -11.38 12.30 3.94
C ASN A 26 -10.03 11.90 3.31
N GLN A 27 -9.68 10.62 3.30
CA GLN A 27 -8.45 10.10 2.70
C GLN A 27 -8.74 9.08 1.60
N LEU A 28 -7.79 8.97 0.68
CA LEU A 28 -7.75 7.96 -0.37
C LEU A 28 -6.46 7.16 -0.23
N GLU A 29 -6.55 5.87 -0.52
CA GLU A 29 -5.40 5.01 -0.62
C GLU A 29 -4.89 4.91 -2.05
N PHE A 30 -3.57 4.90 -2.17
CA PHE A 30 -2.84 4.66 -3.39
C PHE A 30 -1.75 3.64 -3.13
N TYR A 31 -1.25 3.04 -4.19
CA TYR A 31 -0.10 2.17 -4.14
C TYR A 31 0.90 2.46 -5.25
N TRP A 32 2.14 2.04 -5.00
CA TRP A 32 3.22 1.98 -5.95
C TRP A 32 3.87 0.59 -5.91
N ASP A 33 3.99 -0.06 -7.06
CA ASP A 33 4.75 -1.31 -7.17
C ASP A 33 6.23 -0.95 -7.30
N GLN A 34 7.01 -1.23 -6.25
CA GLN A 34 8.42 -0.82 -6.14
C GLN A 34 9.24 -1.43 -7.29
N THR A 35 10.09 -0.63 -7.90
CA THR A 35 11.02 -1.08 -8.94
C THR A 35 12.42 -1.30 -8.37
N GLY A 36 13.28 -2.01 -9.11
CA GLY A 36 14.64 -2.30 -8.65
C GLY A 36 15.48 -1.03 -8.40
N CYS A 37 15.38 -0.04 -9.31
CA CYS A 37 16.10 1.23 -9.21
C CYS A 37 15.48 2.40 -10.00
N ALA A 38 14.29 2.24 -10.58
CA ALA A 38 13.64 3.29 -11.38
C ALA A 38 12.61 4.11 -10.60
N ASP A 39 12.46 3.89 -9.29
CA ASP A 39 11.55 4.66 -8.47
C ASP A 39 12.00 6.14 -8.42
N PRO A 40 11.06 7.11 -8.45
CA PRO A 40 11.40 8.54 -8.48
C PRO A 40 12.19 9.05 -7.28
N TRP A 41 12.12 8.33 -6.16
CA TRP A 41 12.85 8.64 -4.93
C TRP A 41 14.13 7.80 -4.84
N SER A 42 15.20 8.36 -4.26
CA SER A 42 16.55 7.79 -4.29
C SER A 42 16.79 6.60 -3.34
N THR A 43 15.86 5.65 -3.30
CA THR A 43 16.03 4.35 -2.63
C THR A 43 15.91 3.22 -3.64
N SER A 44 16.47 2.06 -3.29
CA SER A 44 16.37 0.82 -4.06
C SER A 44 15.67 -0.26 -3.24
N ALA A 45 15.41 -1.40 -3.86
CA ALA A 45 14.87 -2.58 -3.18
C ALA A 45 15.72 -3.09 -2.00
N ASN A 46 16.99 -2.66 -1.90
CA ASN A 46 17.91 -3.08 -0.84
C ASN A 46 17.84 -2.18 0.41
N ASN A 47 17.11 -1.08 0.36
CA ASN A 47 16.92 -0.20 1.52
C ASN A 47 15.95 -0.83 2.51
N SER A 48 16.06 -0.41 3.77
CA SER A 48 15.07 -0.78 4.79
C SER A 48 13.70 -0.15 4.50
N ASN A 49 12.66 -0.73 5.08
CA ASN A 49 11.30 -0.18 4.96
C ASN A 49 11.21 1.25 5.52
N ASP A 50 11.91 1.55 6.62
CA ASP A 50 11.91 2.89 7.24
C ASP A 50 12.57 3.94 6.33
N GLU A 51 13.69 3.59 5.70
CA GLU A 51 14.36 4.45 4.71
C GLU A 51 13.47 4.70 3.49
N THR A 52 12.84 3.64 2.98
CA THR A 52 11.92 3.70 1.84
C THR A 52 10.71 4.56 2.16
N GLN A 53 10.10 4.36 3.32
CA GLN A 53 8.98 5.17 3.80
C GLN A 53 9.35 6.66 3.84
N LYS A 54 10.47 6.98 4.48
CA LYS A 54 10.94 8.37 4.59
C LYS A 54 11.15 8.99 3.20
N ALA A 55 11.78 8.26 2.29
CA ALA A 55 12.06 8.74 0.94
C ALA A 55 10.78 9.01 0.13
N VAL A 56 9.78 8.14 0.24
CA VAL A 56 8.47 8.30 -0.42
C VAL A 56 7.73 9.51 0.14
N GLU A 57 7.65 9.65 1.46
CA GLU A 57 6.96 10.78 2.09
C GLU A 57 7.66 12.12 1.78
N ASP A 58 9.00 12.14 1.79
CA ASP A 58 9.80 13.31 1.40
C ASP A 58 9.60 13.66 -0.09
N TYR A 59 9.57 12.67 -0.99
CA TYR A 59 9.27 12.86 -2.41
C TYR A 59 7.87 13.45 -2.62
N LEU A 60 6.84 12.83 -2.04
CA LEU A 60 5.46 13.30 -2.17
C LEU A 60 5.30 14.73 -1.64
N ARG A 61 5.93 15.06 -0.52
CA ARG A 61 5.94 16.43 0.00
C ARG A 61 6.61 17.41 -0.97
N ASN A 62 7.74 17.04 -1.57
CA ASN A 62 8.48 17.87 -2.53
C ASN A 62 7.69 18.10 -3.83
N GLU A 63 6.92 17.11 -4.27
CA GLU A 63 5.95 17.21 -5.39
C GLU A 63 4.65 17.95 -4.99
N GLY A 64 4.58 18.45 -3.75
CA GLY A 64 3.46 19.23 -3.23
C GLY A 64 2.21 18.43 -2.88
N VAL A 65 2.33 17.11 -2.70
CA VAL A 65 1.29 16.24 -2.14
C VAL A 65 1.33 16.35 -0.62
N MET A 66 0.55 17.28 -0.08
CA MET A 66 0.55 17.57 1.35
C MET A 66 -0.29 16.55 2.13
N GLY A 67 0.23 16.10 3.27
CA GLY A 67 -0.46 15.17 4.17
C GLY A 67 -0.44 13.71 3.70
N ALA A 68 0.41 13.36 2.74
CA ALA A 68 0.67 11.97 2.37
C ALA A 68 1.36 11.23 3.53
N LYS A 69 0.98 9.96 3.71
CA LYS A 69 1.59 9.07 4.70
C LYS A 69 1.70 7.67 4.13
N VAL A 70 2.87 7.04 4.27
CA VAL A 70 3.02 5.62 3.96
C VAL A 70 2.35 4.82 5.07
N LEU A 71 1.45 3.92 4.66
CA LEU A 71 0.71 3.03 5.56
C LEU A 71 1.49 1.75 5.82
N SER A 72 2.01 1.16 4.75
CA SER A 72 2.71 -0.13 4.80
C SER A 72 3.58 -0.35 3.56
N ILE A 73 4.55 -1.24 3.70
CA ILE A 73 5.31 -1.82 2.58
C ILE A 73 5.14 -3.33 2.66
N THR A 74 4.48 -3.91 1.67
CA THR A 74 4.03 -5.30 1.64
C THR A 74 4.65 -6.06 0.47
N GLY A 75 4.76 -7.39 0.56
CA GLY A 75 5.33 -8.25 -0.49
C GLY A 75 4.29 -8.82 -1.48
N ASP A 76 3.12 -8.20 -1.58
CA ASP A 76 1.99 -8.62 -2.43
C ASP A 76 1.88 -7.81 -3.74
N GLY A 77 2.91 -7.02 -4.04
CA GLY A 77 3.06 -6.34 -5.32
C GLY A 77 3.34 -7.31 -6.47
N THR A 78 3.29 -6.79 -7.70
CA THR A 78 3.69 -7.59 -8.87
C THR A 78 5.21 -7.73 -8.88
N GLY A 79 5.73 -8.94 -8.77
CA GLY A 79 7.17 -9.23 -8.96
C GLY A 79 7.46 -9.64 -10.40
N GLN A 80 8.63 -9.25 -10.90
CA GLN A 80 9.13 -9.67 -12.22
C GLN A 80 10.53 -10.27 -12.08
N ASP A 81 10.74 -11.46 -12.65
CA ASP A 81 12.06 -12.11 -12.70
C ASP A 81 12.95 -11.46 -13.78
N CYS A 82 13.40 -10.22 -13.52
CA CYS A 82 14.31 -9.51 -14.39
C CYS A 82 15.24 -8.54 -13.64
N TYR A 83 16.42 -8.30 -14.22
CA TYR A 83 17.49 -7.50 -13.60
C TYR A 83 17.55 -6.04 -14.10
N ALA A 84 16.52 -5.55 -14.79
CA ALA A 84 16.47 -4.16 -15.24
C ALA A 84 15.91 -3.23 -14.14
N CYS A 85 16.31 -1.96 -14.12
CA CYS A 85 15.87 -1.03 -13.07
C CYS A 85 14.36 -0.84 -12.98
N SER A 86 13.65 -0.93 -14.11
CA SER A 86 12.20 -0.78 -14.18
C SER A 86 11.43 -2.04 -13.80
N CYS A 87 12.12 -3.16 -13.56
CA CYS A 87 11.48 -4.39 -13.13
C CYS A 87 10.93 -4.21 -11.71
N THR A 88 9.68 -4.61 -11.52
CA THR A 88 9.06 -4.56 -10.20
C THR A 88 9.57 -5.69 -9.30
N THR A 89 9.76 -5.39 -8.03
CA THR A 89 10.44 -6.27 -7.06
C THR A 89 9.51 -7.24 -6.34
N GLY A 90 8.19 -7.02 -6.47
CA GLY A 90 7.18 -7.68 -5.64
C GLY A 90 6.82 -6.90 -4.38
N ASN A 91 7.59 -5.88 -4.02
CA ASN A 91 7.20 -4.98 -2.93
C ASN A 91 6.18 -3.94 -3.43
N ARG A 92 5.19 -3.64 -2.59
CA ARG A 92 4.17 -2.62 -2.80
C ARG A 92 4.20 -1.63 -1.65
N ILE A 93 4.20 -0.35 -1.99
CA ILE A 93 4.16 0.75 -1.03
C ILE A 93 2.75 1.32 -1.04
N ASN A 94 2.05 1.21 0.08
CA ASN A 94 0.68 1.72 0.24
C ASN A 94 0.72 3.08 0.94
N VAL A 95 -0.01 4.05 0.41
CA VAL A 95 0.02 5.46 0.82
C VAL A 95 -1.39 6.00 0.97
N ALA A 96 -1.69 6.62 2.11
CA ALA A 96 -2.89 7.43 2.27
C ALA A 96 -2.59 8.89 1.96
N VAL A 97 -3.52 9.56 1.25
CA VAL A 97 -3.48 11.00 0.99
C VAL A 97 -4.84 11.64 1.21
N PRO A 98 -4.92 12.95 1.50
CA PRO A 98 -6.21 13.65 1.50
C PRO A 98 -6.90 13.60 0.13
N LEU A 99 -8.24 13.53 0.12
CA LEU A 99 -9.06 13.45 -1.12
C LEU A 99 -8.68 14.50 -2.17
N ASN A 100 -8.35 15.72 -1.75
CA ASN A 100 -8.02 16.82 -2.65
C ASN A 100 -6.65 16.66 -3.36
N GLN A 101 -5.84 15.67 -2.98
CA GLN A 101 -4.56 15.37 -3.63
C GLN A 101 -4.69 14.30 -4.74
N LYS A 102 -5.88 13.72 -4.96
CA LYS A 102 -6.12 12.64 -5.93
C LYS A 102 -5.47 12.89 -7.29
N SER A 103 -5.73 14.05 -7.90
CA SER A 103 -5.23 14.37 -9.23
C SER A 103 -3.71 14.42 -9.30
N LYS A 104 -3.03 14.83 -8.22
CA LYS A 104 -1.57 14.85 -8.16
C LYS A 104 -1.00 13.45 -8.05
N MET A 105 -1.57 12.60 -7.21
CA MET A 105 -1.14 11.20 -7.08
C MET A 105 -1.20 10.47 -8.43
N LEU A 106 -2.31 10.63 -9.16
CA LEU A 106 -2.48 10.07 -10.49
C LEU A 106 -1.46 10.64 -11.49
N ALA A 107 -1.19 11.94 -11.44
CA ALA A 107 -0.20 12.59 -12.31
C ALA A 107 1.24 12.12 -12.04
N LEU A 108 1.55 11.76 -10.78
CA LEU A 108 2.85 11.20 -10.37
C LEU A 108 2.98 9.70 -10.66
N GLY A 109 1.92 9.05 -11.18
CA GLY A 109 1.93 7.64 -11.57
C GLY A 109 1.54 6.65 -10.47
N PHE A 110 1.12 7.14 -9.29
CA PHE A 110 0.52 6.27 -8.28
C PHE A 110 -0.82 5.73 -8.74
N LYS A 111 -1.12 4.50 -8.36
CA LYS A 111 -2.38 3.81 -8.70
C LYS A 111 -3.30 3.86 -7.50
N GLU A 112 -4.57 4.18 -7.71
CA GLU A 112 -5.58 4.17 -6.63
C GLU A 112 -5.82 2.73 -6.15
N SER A 113 -5.81 2.52 -4.84
CA SER A 113 -6.20 1.24 -4.23
C SER A 113 -7.72 1.07 -4.37
N LYS A 114 -8.18 -0.15 -4.63
CA LYS A 114 -9.61 -0.45 -4.85
C LYS A 114 -10.31 -0.83 -3.56
#